data_AF-A0A8W8KNM2-F1
#
_entry.id   AF-A0A8W8KNM2-F1
#
_cell.length_a   1.000
_cell.length_b   1.000
_cell.length_c   1.000
_cell.angle_alpha   90.00
_cell.angle_beta   90.00
_cell.angle_gamma   90.00
#
_symmetry.space_group_name_H-M   'P 1'
#
loop_
_entity.id
_entity.type
_entity.pdbx_description
1 polymer ?
#
loop_
_entity_poly.entity_id
_entity_poly.type
_entity_poly.pdbx_seq_one_letter_code
_entity_poly.pdbx_strand_id
1 'polypeptide(L)'
;MDKHLLEAKIRYQVACEEKAHHLVLQLLEPGITEDELVNAGLYLTPNHYQDITEERAISRICGYPVCVNQITKNFCSNECYKASVYYQKQISTSPLWSRKEEKPTPIDLLPKEMNR
;
A
#
# COMPACT_ATOMS: atom_id res chain seq x y z
N MET A 1 16.14 -30.27 11.27
CA MET A 1 15.91 -28.97 10.61
C MET A 1 17.19 -28.17 10.77
N ASP A 2 17.80 -27.69 9.68
CA ASP A 2 19.08 -26.97 9.74
C ASP A 2 18.87 -25.58 10.37
N LYS A 3 19.53 -25.32 11.50
CA LYS A 3 19.44 -24.06 12.25
C LYS A 3 19.80 -22.85 11.37
N HIS A 4 20.84 -22.96 10.54
CA HIS A 4 21.29 -21.85 9.70
C HIS A 4 20.26 -21.51 8.62
N LEU A 5 19.61 -22.52 8.04
CA LEU A 5 18.53 -22.32 7.08
C LEU A 5 17.32 -21.62 7.70
N LEU A 6 16.96 -21.99 8.93
CA LEU A 6 15.86 -21.36 9.65
C LEU A 6 16.18 -19.89 9.98
N GLU A 7 17.37 -19.61 10.49
CA GLU A 7 17.82 -18.24 10.78
C GLU A 7 17.81 -17.35 9.53
N ALA A 8 18.26 -17.88 8.38
CA ALA A 8 18.22 -17.15 7.10
C ALA A 8 16.79 -16.82 6.65
N LYS A 9 15.84 -17.76 6.83
CA LYS A 9 14.42 -17.52 6.52
C LYS A 9 13.80 -16.45 7.41
N ILE A 10 14.08 -16.49 8.72
CA ILE A 10 13.59 -15.50 9.68
C ILE A 10 14.14 -14.10 9.34
N ARG A 11 15.44 -13.98 9.09
CA ARG A 11 16.05 -12.69 8.71
C ARG A 11 15.47 -12.12 7.43
N TYR A 12 15.23 -12.97 6.44
CA TYR A 12 14.59 -12.56 5.21
C TYR A 12 13.15 -12.07 5.45
N GLN A 13 12.38 -12.79 6.27
CA GLN A 13 11.03 -12.36 6.65
C GLN A 13 11.05 -11.00 7.34
N VAL A 14 11.92 -10.80 8.32
CA VAL A 14 12.07 -9.52 9.02
C VAL A 14 12.40 -8.39 8.04
N ALA A 15 13.35 -8.59 7.12
CA ALA A 15 13.70 -7.57 6.13
C ALA A 15 12.53 -7.20 5.20
N CYS A 16 11.68 -8.17 4.85
CA CYS A 16 10.45 -7.90 4.10
C CYS A 16 9.46 -7.06 4.91
N GLU A 17 9.23 -7.41 6.18
CA GLU A 17 8.32 -6.66 7.05
C GLU A 17 8.83 -5.22 7.31
N GLU A 18 10.14 -5.04 7.54
CA GLU A 18 10.76 -3.71 7.69
C GLU A 18 10.54 -2.83 6.46
N LYS A 19 10.66 -3.40 5.25
CA LYS A 19 10.38 -2.68 4.01
C LYS A 19 8.92 -2.28 3.88
N ALA A 20 7.99 -3.20 4.18
CA ALA A 20 6.57 -2.93 4.14
C ALA A 20 6.19 -1.82 5.15
N HIS A 21 6.72 -1.91 6.37
CA HIS A 21 6.51 -0.92 7.42
C HIS A 21 7.03 0.47 7.02
N HIS A 22 8.23 0.56 6.42
CA HIS A 22 8.76 1.84 5.94
C HIS A 22 7.84 2.50 4.90
N LEU A 23 7.30 1.70 3.95
CA LEU A 23 6.37 2.19 2.94
C LEU A 23 5.02 2.61 3.53
N VAL A 24 4.52 1.89 4.54
CA VAL A 24 3.32 2.29 5.28
C VAL A 24 3.51 3.68 5.87
N LEU A 25 4.61 3.90 6.61
CA LEU A 25 4.90 5.21 7.19
C LEU A 25 5.03 6.31 6.13
N GLN A 26 5.71 6.03 5.02
CA GLN A 26 5.81 6.99 3.92
C GLN A 26 4.42 7.37 3.40
N LEU A 27 3.54 6.41 3.15
CA LEU A 27 2.20 6.64 2.59
C LEU A 27 1.22 7.32 3.58
N LEU A 28 1.55 7.45 4.86
CA LEU A 28 0.79 8.27 5.79
C LEU A 28 1.05 9.77 5.60
N GLU A 29 2.23 10.13 5.07
CA GLU A 29 2.60 11.53 4.84
C GLU A 29 1.89 12.12 3.61
N PRO A 30 1.67 13.45 3.57
CA PRO A 30 1.17 14.13 2.37
C PRO A 30 2.26 14.23 1.29
N GLY A 31 1.85 14.46 0.04
CA GLY A 31 2.77 14.71 -1.07
C GLY A 31 3.27 13.47 -1.82
N ILE A 32 2.60 12.32 -1.64
CA ILE A 32 2.88 11.10 -2.39
C ILE A 32 2.55 11.28 -3.87
N THR A 33 3.49 10.90 -4.72
CA THR A 33 3.34 10.88 -6.17
C THR A 33 2.66 9.59 -6.65
N GLU A 34 2.10 9.63 -7.86
CA GLU A 34 1.47 8.47 -8.50
C GLU A 34 2.46 7.30 -8.64
N ASP A 35 3.70 7.57 -9.04
CA ASP A 35 4.75 6.56 -9.19
C ASP A 35 5.16 5.93 -7.85
N GLU A 36 5.25 6.73 -6.77
CA GLU A 36 5.53 6.20 -5.44
C GLU A 36 4.43 5.26 -4.96
N LEU A 37 3.16 5.63 -5.17
CA LEU A 37 2.03 4.78 -4.82
C LEU A 37 2.05 3.47 -5.63
N VAL A 38 2.25 3.54 -6.95
CA VAL A 38 2.34 2.35 -7.81
C VAL A 38 3.46 1.40 -7.34
N ASN A 39 4.65 1.95 -7.08
CA ASN A 39 5.78 1.14 -6.62
C ASN A 39 5.54 0.52 -5.24
N ALA A 40 4.87 1.24 -4.33
CA ALA A 40 4.54 0.72 -3.00
C ALA A 40 3.64 -0.51 -3.07
N GLY A 41 2.70 -0.57 -4.02
CA GLY A 41 1.75 -1.68 -4.19
C GLY A 41 2.41 -3.07 -4.35
N LEU A 42 3.65 -3.12 -4.84
CA LEU A 42 4.43 -4.35 -4.97
C LEU A 42 4.86 -4.94 -3.61
N TYR A 43 4.91 -4.12 -2.57
CA TYR A 43 5.45 -4.44 -1.25
C TYR A 43 4.41 -4.37 -0.13
N LEU A 44 3.16 -4.03 -0.46
CA LEU A 44 2.05 -3.97 0.49
C LEU A 44 1.17 -5.21 0.41
N THR A 45 0.31 -5.35 1.41
CA THR A 45 -0.86 -6.23 1.42
C THR A 45 -2.12 -5.35 1.46
N PRO A 46 -3.31 -5.88 1.12
CA PRO A 46 -4.56 -5.12 1.24
C PRO A 46 -4.82 -4.61 2.65
N ASN A 47 -4.38 -5.34 3.69
CA ASN A 47 -4.51 -4.92 5.08
C ASN A 47 -3.61 -3.71 5.37
N HIS A 48 -2.34 -3.74 4.95
CA HIS A 48 -1.46 -2.57 5.09
C HIS A 48 -2.08 -1.33 4.46
N TYR A 49 -2.66 -1.47 3.25
CA TYR A 49 -3.30 -0.35 2.58
C TYR A 49 -4.58 0.12 3.27
N GLN A 50 -5.36 -0.80 3.83
CA GLN A 50 -6.52 -0.44 4.64
C GLN A 50 -6.11 0.41 5.84
N ASP A 51 -5.10 -0.03 6.60
CA ASP A 51 -4.56 0.69 7.75
C ASP A 51 -4.08 2.10 7.32
N ILE A 52 -3.37 2.22 6.20
CA ILE A 52 -2.97 3.51 5.63
C ILE A 52 -4.18 4.42 5.41
N THR A 53 -5.26 3.92 4.81
CA THR A 53 -6.45 4.75 4.54
C THR A 53 -7.16 5.19 5.81
N GLU A 54 -7.17 4.34 6.84
CA GLU A 54 -7.80 4.61 8.14
C GLU A 54 -6.96 5.61 8.95
N GLU A 55 -5.65 5.40 9.03
CA GLU A 55 -4.72 6.28 9.75
C GLU A 55 -4.63 7.68 9.11
N ARG A 56 -4.58 7.77 7.78
CA ARG A 56 -4.67 9.07 7.09
C ARG A 56 -5.96 9.81 7.46
N ALA A 57 -7.08 9.08 7.57
CA ALA A 57 -8.35 9.67 7.93
C ALA A 57 -8.38 10.17 9.39
N ILE A 58 -7.77 9.42 10.32
CA ILE A 58 -7.52 9.85 11.70
C ILE A 58 -6.72 11.15 11.73
N SER A 59 -5.68 11.25 10.88
CA SER A 59 -4.87 12.46 10.67
C SER A 59 -5.55 13.56 9.85
N ARG A 60 -6.85 13.42 9.52
CA ARG A 60 -7.67 14.40 8.78
C ARG A 60 -7.21 14.66 7.35
N ILE A 61 -6.53 13.70 6.72
CA ILE A 61 -6.12 13.74 5.32
C ILE A 61 -6.89 12.66 4.55
N CYS A 62 -7.20 12.91 3.28
CA CYS A 62 -7.90 11.95 2.44
C CYS A 62 -7.17 10.60 2.43
N GLY A 63 -7.92 9.51 2.60
CA GLY A 63 -7.36 8.15 2.63
C GLY A 63 -6.68 7.70 1.34
N TYR A 64 -6.90 8.39 0.21
CA TYR A 64 -6.18 8.10 -1.04
C TYR A 64 -4.79 8.76 -0.99
N PRO A 65 -3.66 8.02 -1.01
CA PRO A 65 -2.35 8.58 -0.66
C PRO A 65 -1.87 9.77 -1.52
N VAL A 66 -2.18 9.77 -2.81
CA VAL A 66 -1.82 10.88 -3.73
C VAL A 66 -2.68 12.14 -3.53
N CYS A 67 -3.69 12.10 -2.66
CA CYS A 67 -4.55 13.23 -2.34
C CYS A 67 -4.14 13.89 -1.03
N VAL A 68 -3.96 15.21 -1.06
CA VAL A 68 -3.58 16.03 0.11
C VAL A 68 -4.77 16.80 0.72
N ASN A 69 -5.99 16.55 0.22
CA ASN A 69 -7.17 17.26 0.71
C ASN A 69 -7.49 16.85 2.15
N GLN A 70 -7.83 17.84 2.97
CA GLN A 70 -8.33 17.62 4.32
C GLN A 70 -9.79 17.18 4.30
N ILE A 71 -10.19 16.42 5.32
CA ILE A 71 -11.47 15.72 5.35
C ILE A 71 -12.04 15.61 6.76
N THR A 72 -13.36 15.45 6.83
CA THR A 72 -14.08 15.15 8.08
C THR A 72 -14.55 13.70 8.18
N LYS A 73 -14.43 12.92 7.09
CA LYS A 73 -14.82 11.49 6.96
C LYS A 73 -13.61 10.62 6.60
N ASN A 74 -13.68 9.71 5.61
CA ASN A 74 -12.52 8.87 5.20
C ASN A 74 -11.89 9.34 3.88
N PHE A 75 -12.71 9.83 2.93
CA PHE A 75 -12.28 10.32 1.62
C PHE A 75 -12.89 11.69 1.34
N CYS A 76 -12.20 12.52 0.55
CA CYS A 76 -12.69 13.86 0.20
C CYS A 76 -13.79 13.82 -0.87
N SER A 77 -13.88 12.75 -1.64
CA SER A 77 -14.84 12.60 -2.74
C SER A 77 -15.03 11.13 -3.13
N ASN A 78 -16.08 10.85 -3.92
CA ASN A 78 -16.34 9.51 -4.45
C ASN A 78 -15.23 9.05 -5.41
N GLU A 79 -14.61 9.99 -6.12
CA GLU A 79 -13.52 9.72 -7.07
C GLU A 79 -12.27 9.23 -6.36
N CYS A 80 -11.92 9.83 -5.21
CA CYS A 80 -10.82 9.36 -4.38
C CYS A 80 -11.12 7.98 -3.78
N TYR A 81 -12.36 7.75 -3.34
CA TYR A 81 -12.78 6.44 -2.85
C TYR A 81 -12.66 5.37 -3.94
N LYS A 82 -13.22 5.61 -5.13
CA LYS A 82 -13.15 4.70 -6.29
C LYS A 82 -11.70 4.41 -6.68
N ALA A 83 -10.84 5.42 -6.78
CA ALA A 83 -9.44 5.26 -7.11
C ALA A 83 -8.68 4.43 -6.06
N SER A 84 -8.92 4.73 -4.78
CA SER A 84 -8.30 3.98 -3.66
C SER A 84 -8.71 2.50 -3.67
N VAL A 85 -10.00 2.21 -3.86
CA VAL A 85 -10.50 0.84 -3.95
C VAL A 85 -9.97 0.12 -5.20
N TYR A 86 -9.85 0.81 -6.32
CA TYR A 86 -9.27 0.25 -7.54
C TYR A 86 -7.81 -0.16 -7.34
N TYR A 87 -7.02 0.69 -6.70
CA TYR A 87 -5.64 0.39 -6.34
C TYR A 87 -5.55 -0.80 -5.36
N GLN A 88 -6.32 -0.78 -4.26
CA GLN A 88 -6.27 -1.83 -3.23
C GLN A 88 -6.54 -3.23 -3.78
N LYS A 89 -7.47 -3.35 -4.73
CA LYS A 89 -7.87 -4.63 -5.35
C LYS A 89 -6.76 -5.33 -6.13
N GLN A 90 -5.72 -4.59 -6.54
CA GLN A 90 -4.60 -5.12 -7.31
C GLN A 90 -3.45 -5.61 -6.41
N ILE A 91 -3.43 -5.20 -5.13
CA ILE A 91 -2.36 -5.55 -4.19
C ILE A 91 -2.45 -7.04 -3.84
N SER A 92 -1.34 -7.76 -3.96
CA SER A 92 -1.28 -9.19 -3.61
C SER A 92 -1.62 -9.42 -2.13
N THR A 93 -2.41 -10.46 -1.86
CA THR A 93 -2.78 -10.90 -0.51
C THR A 93 -1.69 -11.74 0.15
N SER A 94 -0.74 -12.28 -0.62
CA SER A 94 0.38 -13.07 -0.10
C SER A 94 1.29 -12.20 0.78
N PRO A 95 1.77 -12.67 1.94
CA PRO A 95 2.82 -11.98 2.70
C PRO A 95 4.05 -11.72 1.84
N LEU A 96 4.74 -10.59 2.03
CA LEU A 96 5.84 -10.19 1.13
C LEU A 96 6.97 -11.24 1.08
N TRP A 97 7.26 -11.89 2.20
CA TRP A 97 8.30 -12.90 2.28
C TRP A 97 7.99 -14.19 1.52
N SER A 98 6.74 -14.45 1.14
CA SER A 98 6.37 -15.61 0.31
C SER A 98 6.44 -15.33 -1.19
N ARG A 99 6.63 -14.07 -1.62
CA ARG A 99 6.53 -13.65 -3.03
C ARG A 99 7.80 -13.87 -3.88
N LYS A 100 8.83 -14.57 -3.38
CA LYS A 100 10.15 -14.67 -4.06
C LYS A 100 10.08 -15.15 -5.52
N GLU A 101 9.15 -16.04 -5.81
CA GLU A 101 8.97 -16.67 -7.13
C GLU A 101 7.67 -16.21 -7.82
N GLU A 102 6.90 -15.34 -7.16
CA GLU A 102 5.69 -14.77 -7.75
C GLU A 102 6.10 -13.77 -8.84
N LYS A 103 5.46 -13.85 -10.01
CA LYS A 103 5.60 -12.80 -11.02
C LYS A 103 4.91 -11.54 -10.47
N PRO A 104 5.61 -10.39 -10.36
CA PRO A 104 4.97 -9.16 -9.91
C PRO A 104 3.81 -8.81 -10.84
N THR A 105 2.61 -8.69 -10.29
CA THR A 105 1.46 -8.15 -11.01
C THR A 105 1.66 -6.64 -11.11
N PRO A 106 1.61 -6.05 -12.32
CA PRO A 106 1.61 -4.60 -12.48
C PRO A 106 0.48 -3.97 -11.66
N ILE A 107 0.78 -2.83 -11.05
CA ILE A 107 -0.19 -2.02 -10.31
C ILE A 107 -0.47 -0.79 -11.16
N ASP A 108 -1.74 -0.55 -11.46
CA ASP A 108 -2.19 0.61 -12.22
C ASP A 108 -3.09 1.52 -11.36
N LEU A 109 -3.06 2.81 -11.65
CA LEU A 109 -4.01 3.77 -11.07
C LEU A 109 -5.26 3.87 -11.94
N LEU A 110 -6.40 4.18 -11.31
CA LEU A 110 -7.66 4.34 -12.03
C LEU A 110 -7.53 5.51 -13.03
N PRO A 111 -7.73 5.28 -14.35
CA PRO A 111 -7.62 6.35 -15.33
C PRO A 111 -8.60 7.48 -15.05
N LYS A 112 -8.14 8.73 -15.18
CA LYS A 112 -8.95 9.93 -14.89
C LYS A 112 -10.25 9.97 -15.70
N GLU A 113 -10.22 9.46 -16.93
CA GLU A 113 -11.36 9.35 -17.84
C GLU A 113 -12.50 8.48 -17.25
N MET A 114 -12.13 7.43 -16.51
CA MET A 114 -13.04 6.43 -15.94
C MET A 114 -13.54 6.80 -14.54
N ASN A 115 -13.02 7.89 -13.97
CA ASN A 115 -13.29 8.33 -12.60
C ASN A 115 -14.26 9.52 -12.54
N ARG A 116 -15.16 9.64 -13.53
CA ARG A 116 -16.28 10.60 -13.54
C ARG A 116 -17.59 9.95 -13.12
#